data_AF-E9DXF3-F1
#
_entry.id   AF-E9DXF3-F1
#
_cell.length_a   1.000
_cell.length_b   1.000
_cell.length_c   1.000
_cell.angle_alpha   90.00
_cell.angle_beta   90.00
_cell.angle_gamma   90.00
#
_symmetry.space_group_name_H-M   'P 1'
#
loop_
_entity.id
_entity.type
_entity.pdbx_description
1 polymer ?
#
loop_
_entity_poly.entity_id
_entity_poly.type
_entity_poly.pdbx_seq_one_letter_code
_entity_poly.pdbx_strand_id
1 'polypeptide(L)'
;MVRLANIPRAILPPRHKTYETADAWYTALAEMHIGQLIFQHNDVVNSEDDCRNKYVARQIFRRLAKQGKLSTFGFQQDSWSAQSSKILPSTLCPAPPGTHSFQLWGDDFRAGNILLTESDDIAALIDWEFTYAAPTQFILDPPWWLLIEAAEMWSAGMDDWVNTYGVRLKTWLVALEKAEANTTESSHWPQPLSRYMRESWETGRFFLSYAARKSWAFDAMYWKFLDERFFGARGDDIVKSGLWKTRVHLLNDMEREAMKPFVERKMEERRIVDWDPKEAKQRYSELLFD
;
A
#
# COMPACT_ATOMS: atom_id res chain seq x y z
N MET A 1 -7.69 -6.27 10.47
CA MET A 1 -6.43 -6.58 11.17
C MET A 1 -6.65 -7.15 12.58
N VAL A 2 -7.20 -6.40 13.55
CA VAL A 2 -7.30 -6.81 14.97
C VAL A 2 -7.99 -8.16 15.21
N ARG A 3 -9.21 -8.35 14.70
CA ARG A 3 -10.00 -9.57 14.98
C ARG A 3 -9.50 -10.81 14.23
N LEU A 4 -9.10 -10.65 12.97
CA LEU A 4 -8.68 -11.77 12.12
C LEU A 4 -7.23 -12.20 12.33
N ALA A 5 -6.34 -11.27 12.69
CA ALA A 5 -4.92 -11.54 12.88
C ALA A 5 -4.50 -11.57 14.36
N ASN A 6 -5.44 -11.52 15.30
CA ASN A 6 -5.23 -11.44 16.76
C ASN A 6 -4.15 -10.43 17.19
N ILE A 7 -4.08 -9.29 16.50
CA ILE A 7 -3.05 -8.29 16.78
C ILE A 7 -3.38 -7.57 18.10
N PRO A 8 -2.42 -7.49 19.06
CA PRO A 8 -2.63 -6.78 20.31
C PRO A 8 -2.95 -5.31 20.05
N ARG A 9 -4.07 -4.81 20.57
CA ARG A 9 -4.45 -3.38 20.43
C ARG A 9 -3.37 -2.42 20.92
N ALA A 10 -2.54 -2.88 21.86
CA ALA A 10 -1.45 -2.12 22.45
C ALA A 10 -0.34 -1.71 21.46
N ILE A 11 -0.25 -2.37 20.29
CA ILE A 11 0.74 -2.06 19.25
C ILE A 11 0.18 -1.19 18.12
N LEU A 12 -1.14 -0.98 18.08
CA LEU A 12 -1.75 -0.08 17.11
C LEU A 12 -1.55 1.39 17.51
N PRO A 13 -1.57 2.32 16.54
CA PRO A 13 -1.56 3.74 16.84
C PRO A 13 -2.62 4.11 17.89
N PRO A 14 -2.28 4.97 18.88
CA PRO A 14 -3.26 5.46 19.84
C PRO A 14 -4.46 6.11 19.15
N ARG A 15 -5.65 5.98 19.74
CA ARG A 15 -6.90 6.51 19.16
C ARG A 15 -6.85 8.01 18.80
N HIS A 16 -6.08 8.80 19.54
CA HIS A 16 -5.94 10.25 19.34
C HIS A 16 -4.71 10.61 18.49
N LYS A 17 -3.97 9.63 17.97
CA LYS A 17 -2.80 9.88 17.13
C LYS A 17 -3.24 10.46 15.80
N THR A 18 -2.72 11.64 15.49
CA THR A 18 -2.82 12.28 14.17
C THR A 18 -1.45 12.27 13.49
N TYR A 19 -1.46 12.50 12.18
CA TYR A 19 -0.27 12.58 11.35
C TYR A 19 -0.29 13.90 10.58
N GLU A 20 0.79 14.66 10.67
CA GLU A 20 0.89 15.98 10.03
C GLU A 20 1.36 15.89 8.58
N THR A 21 1.99 14.76 8.23
CA THR A 21 2.58 14.52 6.91
C THR A 21 2.20 13.18 6.31
N ALA A 22 2.21 13.11 4.99
CA ALA A 22 2.07 11.86 4.23
C ALA A 22 3.16 10.84 4.62
N ASP A 23 4.39 11.29 4.87
CA ASP A 23 5.50 10.42 5.25
C ASP A 23 5.29 9.78 6.64
N ALA A 24 4.78 10.55 7.60
CA ALA A 24 4.42 10.04 8.91
C ALA A 24 3.27 9.02 8.82
N TRP A 25 2.29 9.27 7.93
CA TRP A 25 1.21 8.33 7.65
C TRP A 25 1.71 7.02 7.04
N TYR A 26 2.53 7.10 5.98
CA TYR A 26 3.14 5.91 5.37
C TYR A 26 4.03 5.13 6.35
N THR A 27 4.76 5.83 7.21
CA THR A 27 5.56 5.20 8.27
C THR A 27 4.68 4.40 9.21
N ALA A 28 3.56 4.98 9.68
CA ALA A 28 2.62 4.26 10.52
C ALA A 28 1.99 3.04 9.84
N LEU A 29 1.63 3.15 8.55
CA LEU A 29 1.14 2.00 7.78
C LEU A 29 2.20 0.88 7.69
N ALA A 30 3.45 1.24 7.40
CA ALA A 30 4.55 0.29 7.30
C ALA A 30 4.85 -0.39 8.66
N GLU A 31 4.80 0.37 9.75
CA GLU A 31 4.96 -0.16 11.10
C GLU A 31 3.80 -1.09 11.47
N MET A 32 2.56 -0.80 11.07
CA MET A 32 1.45 -1.73 11.24
C MET A 32 1.62 -3.01 10.42
N HIS A 33 2.24 -2.96 9.23
CA HIS A 33 2.58 -4.17 8.47
C HIS A 33 3.63 -5.03 9.18
N ILE A 34 4.62 -4.42 9.84
CA ILE A 34 5.58 -5.13 10.70
C ILE A 34 4.82 -5.79 11.87
N GLY A 35 3.94 -5.04 12.54
CA GLY A 35 3.13 -5.55 13.64
C GLY A 35 2.26 -6.74 13.23
N GLN A 36 1.62 -6.67 12.06
CA GLN A 36 0.88 -7.80 11.50
C GLN A 36 1.77 -9.01 11.29
N LEU A 37 2.95 -8.86 10.67
CA LEU A 37 3.85 -9.99 10.46
C LEU A 37 4.32 -10.61 11.78
N ILE A 38 4.53 -9.81 12.83
CA ILE A 38 4.91 -10.30 14.15
C ILE A 38 3.77 -11.11 14.78
N PHE A 39 2.57 -10.54 14.87
CA PHE A 39 1.50 -11.07 15.72
C PHE A 39 0.45 -11.93 14.99
N GLN A 40 0.38 -11.90 13.66
CA GLN A 40 -0.51 -12.79 12.93
C GLN A 40 0.07 -14.21 12.95
N HIS A 41 -0.65 -15.19 13.51
CA HIS A 41 -0.17 -16.58 13.58
C HIS A 41 -0.81 -17.48 12.51
N ASN A 42 -2.05 -17.21 12.09
CA ASN A 42 -2.78 -18.06 11.15
C ASN A 42 -2.33 -17.80 9.71
N ASP A 43 -1.78 -18.84 9.07
CA ASP A 43 -1.45 -18.95 7.63
C ASP A 43 -0.65 -17.77 7.05
N VAL A 44 0.02 -17.01 7.93
CA VAL A 44 0.81 -15.83 7.51
C VAL A 44 2.10 -16.25 6.81
N VAL A 45 2.63 -17.42 7.14
CA VAL A 45 3.91 -17.91 6.62
C VAL A 45 3.85 -19.41 6.41
N ASN A 46 4.24 -19.86 5.21
CA ASN A 46 4.23 -21.27 4.81
C ASN A 46 5.59 -21.97 4.93
N SER A 47 6.69 -21.20 4.92
CA SER A 47 8.06 -21.70 5.03
C SER A 47 8.99 -20.62 5.56
N GLU A 48 10.21 -20.98 5.96
CA GLU A 48 11.18 -19.97 6.37
C GLU A 48 11.50 -18.96 5.25
N ASP A 49 11.59 -19.41 4.01
CA ASP A 49 11.86 -18.53 2.86
C ASP A 49 10.69 -17.57 2.59
N ASP A 50 9.46 -18.04 2.75
CA ASP A 50 8.27 -17.18 2.73
C ASP A 50 8.30 -16.15 3.88
N CYS A 51 8.74 -16.56 5.07
CA CYS A 51 8.95 -15.65 6.20
C CYS A 51 9.95 -14.55 5.86
N ARG A 52 11.08 -14.93 5.24
CA ARG A 52 12.15 -14.00 4.85
C ARG A 52 11.68 -13.05 3.74
N ASN A 53 10.91 -13.53 2.76
CA ASN A 53 10.23 -12.68 1.77
C ASN A 53 9.36 -11.62 2.43
N LYS A 54 8.52 -12.01 3.39
CA LYS A 54 7.63 -11.09 4.09
C LYS A 54 8.38 -10.09 4.96
N TYR A 55 9.45 -10.55 5.63
CA TYR A 55 10.32 -9.73 6.47
C TYR A 55 11.05 -8.67 5.64
N VAL A 56 11.81 -9.09 4.62
CA VAL A 56 12.63 -8.18 3.80
C VAL A 56 11.77 -7.13 3.10
N ALA A 57 10.63 -7.52 2.53
CA ALA A 57 9.72 -6.57 1.87
C ALA A 57 9.21 -5.49 2.85
N ARG A 58 8.79 -5.87 4.06
CA ARG A 58 8.24 -4.94 5.05
C ARG A 58 9.31 -4.04 5.66
N GLN A 59 10.51 -4.54 5.92
CA GLN A 59 11.62 -3.73 6.43
C GLN A 59 12.07 -2.69 5.40
N ILE A 60 12.25 -3.10 4.13
CA ILE A 60 12.59 -2.17 3.06
C ILE A 60 11.50 -1.11 2.89
N PHE A 61 10.23 -1.52 2.87
CA PHE A 61 9.11 -0.60 2.74
C PHE A 61 9.05 0.42 3.88
N ARG A 62 9.23 -0.04 5.14
CA ARG A 62 9.31 0.84 6.31
C ARG A 62 10.47 1.84 6.19
N ARG A 63 11.64 1.39 5.76
CA ARG A 63 12.80 2.28 5.56
C ARG A 63 12.53 3.34 4.49
N LEU A 64 11.92 2.96 3.37
CA LEU A 64 11.50 3.91 2.34
C LEU A 64 10.47 4.92 2.87
N ALA A 65 9.53 4.46 3.71
CA ALA A 65 8.56 5.34 4.36
C ALA A 65 9.23 6.37 5.26
N LYS A 66 10.16 5.93 6.14
CA LYS A 66 10.94 6.83 7.03
C LYS A 66 11.80 7.84 6.26
N GLN A 67 12.26 7.47 5.06
CA GLN A 67 13.06 8.34 4.19
C GLN A 67 12.21 9.32 3.36
N GLY A 68 10.88 9.34 3.52
CA GLY A 68 9.98 10.20 2.73
C GLY A 68 9.92 9.84 1.24
N LYS A 69 10.34 8.62 0.89
CA LYS A 69 10.46 8.17 -0.50
C LYS A 69 9.13 7.70 -1.09
N LEU A 70 8.24 7.17 -0.27
CA LEU A 70 6.96 6.62 -0.73
C LEU A 70 5.97 7.72 -1.16
N SER A 71 5.95 8.87 -0.48
CA SER A 71 5.00 9.96 -0.79
C SER A 71 5.27 10.66 -2.13
N THR A 72 6.48 10.52 -2.66
CA THR A 72 6.94 11.12 -3.93
C THR A 72 7.12 10.12 -5.06
N PHE A 73 7.07 8.82 -4.78
CA PHE A 73 7.23 7.75 -5.77
C PHE A 73 6.27 7.92 -6.94
N GLY A 74 6.77 7.83 -8.19
CA GLY A 74 5.95 7.93 -9.39
C GLY A 74 5.33 9.31 -9.67
N PHE A 75 5.80 10.36 -8.99
CA PHE A 75 5.53 11.76 -9.31
C PHE A 75 6.76 12.43 -9.91
N GLN A 76 6.64 13.69 -10.35
CA GLN A 76 7.76 14.50 -10.82
C GLN A 76 8.94 14.56 -9.83
N GLN A 77 8.68 14.46 -8.52
CA GLN A 77 9.69 14.52 -7.46
C GLN A 77 10.35 13.16 -7.17
N ASP A 78 9.94 12.08 -7.82
CA ASP A 78 10.61 10.78 -7.69
C ASP A 78 12.02 10.85 -8.29
N SER A 79 13.02 10.89 -7.43
CA SER A 79 14.44 10.97 -7.80
C SER A 79 15.25 9.77 -7.31
N TRP A 80 14.58 8.76 -6.76
CA TRP A 80 15.25 7.67 -6.03
C TRP A 80 14.92 6.28 -6.59
N SER A 81 13.74 6.11 -7.19
CA SER A 81 13.32 4.80 -7.68
C SER A 81 14.10 4.43 -8.95
N ALA A 82 14.31 3.14 -9.18
CA ALA A 82 14.93 2.66 -10.42
C ALA A 82 14.17 3.12 -11.67
N GLN A 83 12.84 3.24 -11.60
CA GLN A 83 12.04 3.73 -12.73
C GLN A 83 12.21 5.23 -13.01
N SER A 84 12.56 6.06 -12.02
CA SER A 84 12.75 7.50 -12.23
C SER A 84 13.87 7.81 -13.24
N SER A 85 14.89 6.94 -13.33
CA SER A 85 15.95 7.04 -14.35
C SER A 85 15.45 6.86 -15.79
N LYS A 86 14.26 6.30 -15.98
CA LYS A 86 13.67 5.96 -17.30
C LYS A 86 12.51 6.86 -17.69
N ILE A 87 12.00 7.68 -16.76
CA ILE A 87 10.83 8.53 -16.97
C ILE A 87 11.28 9.98 -16.82
N LEU A 88 10.98 10.82 -17.81
CA LEU A 88 11.34 12.23 -17.75
C LEU A 88 10.45 12.95 -16.70
N PRO A 89 11.01 13.59 -15.65
CA PRO A 89 10.20 14.18 -14.59
C PRO A 89 9.15 15.20 -15.07
N SER A 90 9.45 15.98 -16.10
CA SER A 90 8.55 17.01 -16.64
C SER A 90 7.29 16.45 -17.30
N THR A 91 7.22 15.14 -17.57
CA THR A 91 6.02 14.49 -18.13
C THR A 91 5.04 14.05 -17.05
N LEU A 92 5.48 13.95 -15.79
CA LEU A 92 4.67 13.50 -14.67
C LEU A 92 4.01 14.67 -13.95
N CYS A 93 2.88 14.39 -13.32
CA CYS A 93 2.25 15.31 -12.40
C CYS A 93 3.11 15.51 -11.13
N PRO A 94 3.08 16.72 -10.53
CA PRO A 94 3.74 16.96 -9.26
C PRO A 94 3.04 16.19 -8.13
N ALA A 95 3.80 15.77 -7.12
CA ALA A 95 3.23 15.23 -5.91
C ALA A 95 2.39 16.31 -5.19
N PRO A 96 1.23 15.95 -4.61
CA PRO A 96 0.50 16.88 -3.77
C PRO A 96 1.35 17.27 -2.54
N PRO A 97 1.07 18.42 -1.89
CA PRO A 97 1.79 18.81 -0.68
C PRO A 97 1.78 17.68 0.36
N GLY A 98 2.97 17.27 0.80
CA GLY A 98 3.12 16.21 1.80
C GLY A 98 2.70 16.63 3.20
N THR A 99 2.49 17.93 3.45
CA THR A 99 2.09 18.54 4.73
C THR A 99 0.70 19.14 4.60
N HIS A 100 -0.12 19.01 5.65
CA HIS A 100 -1.43 19.69 5.79
C HIS A 100 -2.47 19.42 4.68
N SER A 101 -2.20 18.50 3.73
CA SER A 101 -3.11 18.07 2.67
C SER A 101 -3.66 16.68 2.98
N PHE A 102 -4.56 16.61 3.96
CA PHE A 102 -5.32 15.41 4.26
C PHE A 102 -6.75 15.61 3.78
N GLN A 103 -7.26 14.61 3.07
CA GLN A 103 -8.62 14.60 2.53
C GLN A 103 -9.41 13.49 3.18
N LEU A 104 -10.73 13.63 3.15
CA LEU A 104 -11.63 12.57 3.56
C LEU A 104 -11.52 11.40 2.56
N TRP A 105 -11.18 10.22 3.06
CA TRP A 105 -11.03 9.00 2.28
C TRP A 105 -11.93 7.91 2.86
N GLY A 106 -12.56 7.11 2.00
CA GLY A 106 -13.35 5.95 2.41
C GLY A 106 -12.86 4.69 1.72
N ASP A 107 -12.43 3.70 2.50
CA ASP A 107 -11.99 2.42 1.93
C ASP A 107 -13.14 1.65 1.27
N ASP A 108 -14.39 1.88 1.66
CA ASP A 108 -15.58 1.19 1.12
C ASP A 108 -16.55 2.09 0.33
N PHE A 109 -16.09 3.20 -0.26
CA PHE A 109 -16.91 3.96 -1.23
C PHE A 109 -16.97 3.29 -2.60
N ARG A 110 -17.42 2.03 -2.61
CA ARG A 110 -17.67 1.21 -3.80
C ARG A 110 -19.03 1.50 -4.40
N ALA A 111 -19.25 1.06 -5.65
CA ALA A 111 -20.50 1.28 -6.38
C ALA A 111 -21.77 0.92 -5.58
N GLY A 112 -21.74 -0.13 -4.76
CA GLY A 112 -22.89 -0.54 -3.94
C GLY A 112 -23.28 0.46 -2.83
N ASN A 113 -22.41 1.41 -2.49
CA ASN A 113 -22.64 2.43 -1.47
C ASN A 113 -23.00 3.81 -2.06
N ILE A 114 -23.26 3.87 -3.37
CA ILE A 114 -23.74 5.06 -4.08
C ILE A 114 -25.20 4.82 -4.45
N LEU A 115 -26.12 5.55 -3.83
CA LEU A 115 -27.54 5.46 -4.12
C LEU A 115 -27.89 6.41 -5.27
N LEU A 116 -28.69 5.92 -6.21
CA LEU A 116 -29.16 6.68 -7.37
C LEU A 116 -30.66 6.95 -7.26
N THR A 117 -31.11 8.06 -7.85
CA THR A 117 -32.52 8.34 -8.10
C THR A 117 -33.03 7.50 -9.28
N GLU A 118 -34.35 7.58 -9.57
CA GLU A 118 -34.93 6.97 -10.79
C GLU A 118 -34.36 7.56 -12.09
N SER A 119 -33.74 8.74 -12.03
CA SER A 119 -33.11 9.43 -13.17
C SER A 119 -31.60 9.17 -13.27
N ASP A 120 -31.06 8.19 -12.53
CA ASP A 120 -29.62 7.89 -12.42
C ASP A 120 -28.75 9.02 -11.81
N ASP A 121 -29.35 10.04 -11.21
CA ASP A 121 -28.63 11.06 -10.43
C ASP A 121 -28.18 10.51 -9.07
N ILE A 122 -27.02 10.94 -8.57
CA ILE A 122 -26.53 10.57 -7.23
C ILE A 122 -27.47 11.15 -6.16
N ALA A 123 -28.17 10.28 -5.43
CA ALA A 123 -29.07 10.64 -4.35
C ALA A 123 -28.34 10.76 -3.00
N ALA A 124 -27.48 9.80 -2.68
CA ALA A 124 -26.74 9.76 -1.43
C ALA A 124 -25.53 8.82 -1.49
N LEU A 125 -24.54 9.09 -0.62
CA LEU A 125 -23.46 8.16 -0.28
C LEU A 125 -23.73 7.58 1.10
N ILE A 126 -23.68 6.25 1.23
CA ILE A 126 -23.92 5.54 2.50
C ILE A 126 -22.65 4.83 2.99
N ASP A 127 -22.74 4.19 4.16
CA ASP A 127 -21.71 3.29 4.70
C ASP A 127 -20.35 3.97 4.99
N TRP A 128 -20.41 5.00 5.84
CA TRP A 128 -19.27 5.84 6.23
C TRP A 128 -18.37 5.21 7.31
N GLU A 129 -18.56 3.94 7.67
CA GLU A 129 -17.88 3.32 8.83
C GLU A 129 -16.37 3.12 8.64
N PHE A 130 -15.91 3.12 7.37
CA PHE A 130 -14.50 3.00 6.99
C PHE A 130 -13.90 4.32 6.48
N THR A 131 -14.53 5.45 6.80
CA THR A 131 -14.04 6.77 6.38
C THR A 131 -13.04 7.34 7.39
N TYR A 132 -11.94 7.92 6.91
CA TYR A 132 -10.90 8.56 7.71
C TYR A 132 -10.18 9.66 6.94
N ALA A 133 -9.44 10.53 7.63
CA ALA A 133 -8.57 11.52 6.98
C ALA A 133 -7.27 10.84 6.53
N ALA A 134 -6.97 10.88 5.24
CA ALA A 134 -5.79 10.25 4.62
C ALA A 134 -4.98 11.25 3.79
N PRO A 135 -3.70 10.97 3.51
CA PRO A 135 -2.93 11.78 2.59
C PRO A 135 -3.58 11.86 1.21
N THR A 136 -3.52 13.04 0.58
CA THR A 136 -4.07 13.28 -0.76
C THR A 136 -3.60 12.26 -1.81
N GLN A 137 -2.43 11.65 -1.65
CA GLN A 137 -1.92 10.62 -2.58
C GLN A 137 -2.95 9.51 -2.85
N PHE A 138 -3.80 9.14 -1.88
CA PHE A 138 -4.77 8.05 -2.06
C PHE A 138 -5.93 8.43 -2.99
N ILE A 139 -6.38 9.70 -2.98
CA ILE A 139 -7.47 10.15 -3.86
C ILE A 139 -7.05 10.27 -5.33
N LEU A 140 -5.74 10.31 -5.59
CA LEU A 140 -5.17 10.44 -6.92
C LEU A 140 -5.09 9.11 -7.70
N ASP A 141 -5.48 8.00 -7.05
CA ASP A 141 -5.49 6.67 -7.65
C ASP A 141 -6.90 6.31 -8.17
N PRO A 142 -7.03 5.52 -9.25
CA PRO A 142 -8.32 5.05 -9.71
C PRO A 142 -8.99 4.10 -8.69
N PRO A 143 -10.32 3.91 -8.77
CA PRO A 143 -11.04 3.12 -7.78
C PRO A 143 -10.56 1.67 -7.70
N TRP A 144 -10.05 1.27 -6.53
CA TRP A 144 -9.56 -0.10 -6.33
C TRP A 144 -10.63 -1.18 -6.55
N TRP A 145 -11.91 -0.80 -6.42
CA TRP A 145 -13.08 -1.64 -6.58
C TRP A 145 -13.67 -1.64 -8.01
N LEU A 146 -12.98 -1.08 -9.01
CA LEU A 146 -13.49 -0.98 -10.39
C LEU A 146 -13.95 -2.33 -10.98
N LEU A 147 -13.31 -3.44 -10.58
CA LEU A 147 -13.70 -4.80 -10.99
C LEU A 147 -14.59 -5.52 -9.99
N ILE A 148 -15.04 -4.83 -8.93
CA ILE A 148 -15.82 -5.33 -7.78
C ILE A 148 -15.02 -6.31 -6.90
N GLU A 149 -14.32 -7.26 -7.50
CA GLU A 149 -13.45 -8.21 -6.84
C GLU A 149 -12.00 -7.70 -6.71
N ALA A 150 -11.40 -7.95 -5.56
CA ALA A 150 -10.04 -7.56 -5.24
C ALA A 150 -8.99 -8.43 -5.97
N ALA A 151 -7.84 -7.86 -6.29
CA ALA A 151 -6.80 -8.53 -7.07
C ALA A 151 -6.29 -9.84 -6.45
N GLU A 152 -6.24 -9.92 -5.12
CA GLU A 152 -5.83 -11.11 -4.36
C GLU A 152 -6.88 -12.23 -4.34
N MET A 153 -8.14 -11.92 -4.65
CA MET A 153 -9.25 -12.89 -4.68
C MET A 153 -9.58 -13.38 -6.09
N TRP A 154 -9.08 -12.69 -7.12
CA TRP A 154 -9.38 -12.96 -8.52
C TRP A 154 -8.98 -14.39 -8.93
N SER A 155 -9.96 -15.20 -9.32
CA SER A 155 -9.76 -16.64 -9.57
C SER A 155 -8.78 -16.96 -10.69
N ALA A 156 -8.68 -16.09 -11.70
CA ALA A 156 -7.71 -16.22 -12.80
C ALA A 156 -6.31 -15.67 -12.46
N GLY A 157 -6.13 -15.13 -11.25
CA GLY A 157 -4.86 -14.58 -10.76
C GLY A 157 -4.65 -13.10 -11.06
N MET A 158 -3.68 -12.50 -10.37
CA MET A 158 -3.44 -11.05 -10.42
C MET A 158 -3.05 -10.53 -11.81
N ASP A 159 -2.41 -11.34 -12.66
CA ASP A 159 -2.05 -10.91 -14.02
C ASP A 159 -3.30 -10.68 -14.88
N ASP A 160 -4.25 -11.61 -14.81
CA ASP A 160 -5.53 -11.47 -15.48
C ASP A 160 -6.35 -10.31 -14.91
N TRP A 161 -6.33 -10.13 -13.57
CA TRP A 161 -6.95 -8.97 -12.93
C TRP A 161 -6.37 -7.64 -13.45
N VAL A 162 -5.04 -7.53 -13.55
CA VAL A 162 -4.37 -6.32 -14.07
C VAL A 162 -4.73 -6.05 -15.52
N ASN A 163 -4.78 -7.09 -16.36
CA ASN A 163 -5.18 -6.96 -17.75
C ASN A 163 -6.63 -6.47 -17.87
N THR A 164 -7.54 -7.10 -17.12
CA THR A 164 -8.96 -6.74 -17.10
C THR A 164 -9.18 -5.34 -16.55
N TYR A 165 -8.49 -4.98 -15.47
CA TYR A 165 -8.56 -3.67 -14.83
C TYR A 165 -8.07 -2.60 -15.81
N GLY A 166 -6.94 -2.83 -16.48
CA GLY A 166 -6.39 -1.89 -17.47
C GLY A 166 -7.34 -1.59 -18.62
N VAL A 167 -8.14 -2.56 -19.06
CA VAL A 167 -9.20 -2.35 -20.07
C VAL A 167 -10.31 -1.47 -19.51
N ARG A 168 -10.82 -1.79 -18.31
CA ARG A 168 -11.92 -1.03 -17.68
C ARG A 168 -11.51 0.36 -17.22
N LEU A 169 -10.25 0.54 -16.82
CA LEU A 169 -9.68 1.83 -16.46
C LEU A 169 -9.77 2.82 -17.62
N LYS A 170 -9.58 2.38 -18.87
CA LYS A 170 -9.77 3.26 -20.04
C LYS A 170 -11.20 3.79 -20.13
N THR A 171 -12.20 2.95 -19.89
CA THR A 171 -13.61 3.37 -19.85
C THR A 171 -13.87 4.35 -18.70
N TRP A 172 -13.35 4.05 -17.51
CA TRP A 172 -13.45 4.95 -16.35
C TRP A 172 -12.87 6.33 -16.64
N LEU A 173 -11.64 6.38 -17.19
CA LEU A 173 -10.96 7.63 -17.50
C LEU A 173 -11.71 8.46 -18.55
N VAL A 174 -12.31 7.84 -19.58
CA VAL A 174 -13.15 8.56 -20.55
C VAL A 174 -14.37 9.19 -19.89
N ALA A 175 -15.00 8.49 -18.94
CA ALA A 175 -16.13 9.05 -18.20
C ALA A 175 -15.70 10.19 -17.27
N LEU A 176 -14.57 10.03 -16.57
CA LEU A 176 -14.02 11.04 -15.68
C LEU A 176 -13.60 12.30 -16.45
N GLU A 177 -12.93 12.16 -17.59
CA GLU A 177 -12.55 13.29 -18.46
C GLU A 177 -13.78 14.08 -18.94
N LYS A 178 -14.89 13.40 -19.26
CA LYS A 178 -16.16 14.06 -19.59
C LYS A 178 -16.75 14.80 -18.40
N ALA A 179 -16.71 14.21 -17.21
CA ALA A 179 -17.19 14.85 -15.99
C ALA A 179 -16.37 16.09 -15.63
N GLU A 180 -15.04 15.99 -15.74
CA GLU A 180 -14.11 17.11 -15.54
C GLU A 180 -14.34 18.24 -16.55
N ALA A 181 -14.62 17.93 -17.82
CA ALA A 181 -14.91 18.93 -18.84
C ALA A 181 -16.25 19.67 -18.62
N ASN A 182 -17.20 19.03 -17.94
CA ASN A 182 -18.52 19.58 -17.66
C ASN A 182 -18.59 20.32 -16.31
N THR A 183 -17.55 20.26 -15.49
CA THR A 183 -17.54 20.96 -14.19
C THR A 183 -17.21 22.43 -14.37
N THR A 184 -17.92 23.29 -13.64
CA THR A 184 -17.62 24.74 -13.60
C THR A 184 -16.67 25.10 -12.46
N GLU A 185 -16.36 24.15 -11.57
CA GLU A 185 -15.45 24.36 -10.45
C GLU A 185 -13.99 24.26 -10.87
N SER A 186 -13.15 25.16 -10.34
CA SER A 186 -11.71 25.05 -10.55
C SER A 186 -11.18 23.79 -9.86
N SER A 187 -10.42 22.96 -10.59
CA SER A 187 -9.74 21.81 -9.99
C SER A 187 -8.86 22.25 -8.82
N HIS A 188 -8.99 21.58 -7.67
CA HIS A 188 -8.10 21.76 -6.53
C HIS A 188 -6.67 21.27 -6.79
N TRP A 189 -6.47 20.55 -7.89
CA TRP A 189 -5.22 19.90 -8.24
C TRP A 189 -4.50 20.62 -9.38
N PRO A 190 -3.15 20.59 -9.41
CA PRO A 190 -2.37 21.20 -10.51
C PRO A 190 -2.68 20.65 -11.90
N GLN A 191 -3.28 19.47 -11.98
CA GLN A 191 -3.65 18.75 -13.20
C GLN A 191 -5.01 18.05 -12.99
N PRO A 192 -5.73 17.69 -14.06
CA PRO A 192 -6.96 16.91 -13.94
C PRO A 192 -6.75 15.59 -13.17
N LEU A 193 -7.75 15.15 -12.42
CA LEU A 193 -7.72 13.91 -11.65
C LEU A 193 -7.57 12.69 -12.57
N SER A 194 -8.19 12.72 -13.75
CA SER A 194 -8.01 11.71 -14.79
C SER A 194 -6.54 11.50 -15.17
N ARG A 195 -5.76 12.58 -15.29
CA ARG A 195 -4.32 12.51 -15.55
C ARG A 195 -3.58 11.86 -14.39
N TYR A 196 -3.86 12.29 -13.16
CA TYR A 196 -3.26 11.68 -11.97
C TYR A 196 -3.55 10.19 -11.86
N MET A 197 -4.80 9.77 -12.10
CA MET A 197 -5.22 8.37 -12.05
C MET A 197 -4.54 7.54 -13.14
N ARG A 198 -4.44 8.06 -14.36
CA ARG A 198 -3.73 7.40 -15.47
C ARG A 198 -2.26 7.18 -15.12
N GLU A 199 -1.57 8.23 -14.72
CA GLU A 199 -0.16 8.16 -14.33
C GLU A 199 0.04 7.25 -13.11
N SER A 200 -0.91 7.20 -12.17
CA SER A 200 -0.80 6.34 -10.99
C SER A 200 -0.76 4.86 -11.33
N TRP A 201 -1.49 4.47 -12.38
CA TRP A 201 -1.52 3.12 -12.89
C TRP A 201 -0.21 2.78 -13.61
N GLU A 202 0.27 3.68 -14.48
CA GLU A 202 1.48 3.49 -15.29
C GLU A 202 2.77 3.44 -14.44
N THR A 203 2.86 4.34 -13.45
CA THR A 203 4.01 4.46 -12.55
C THR A 203 3.96 3.50 -11.36
N GLY A 204 2.81 2.84 -11.14
CA GLY A 204 2.60 1.90 -10.04
C GLY A 204 2.25 2.53 -8.69
N ARG A 205 1.95 3.84 -8.64
CA ARG A 205 1.41 4.50 -7.42
C ARG A 205 0.13 3.83 -6.92
N PHE A 206 -0.74 3.39 -7.82
CA PHE A 206 -1.93 2.60 -7.46
C PHE A 206 -1.57 1.39 -6.60
N PHE A 207 -0.55 0.62 -6.99
CA PHE A 207 -0.12 -0.57 -6.25
C PHE A 207 0.58 -0.21 -4.93
N LEU A 208 1.23 0.95 -4.85
CA LEU A 208 1.81 1.46 -3.62
C LEU A 208 0.71 1.74 -2.58
N SER A 209 -0.30 2.53 -2.94
CA SER A 209 -1.42 2.83 -2.05
C SER A 209 -2.22 1.58 -1.71
N TYR A 210 -2.40 0.67 -2.68
CA TYR A 210 -3.07 -0.62 -2.46
C TYR A 210 -2.31 -1.47 -1.41
N ALA A 211 -1.00 -1.65 -1.58
CA ALA A 211 -0.17 -2.41 -0.67
C ALA A 211 -0.12 -1.78 0.74
N ALA A 212 0.04 -0.45 0.80
CA ALA A 212 0.12 0.29 2.06
C ALA A 212 -1.15 0.15 2.92
N ARG A 213 -2.33 0.09 2.29
CA ARG A 213 -3.61 -0.11 2.99
C ARG A 213 -3.89 -1.58 3.27
N LYS A 214 -3.61 -2.48 2.33
CA LYS A 214 -3.98 -3.91 2.41
C LYS A 214 -2.83 -4.81 2.86
N SER A 215 -2.67 -4.84 4.17
CA SER A 215 -1.65 -5.63 4.88
C SER A 215 -1.62 -7.14 4.55
N TRP A 216 -2.75 -7.78 4.24
CA TRP A 216 -2.84 -9.20 3.86
C TRP A 216 -2.24 -9.52 2.47
N ALA A 217 -2.38 -8.61 1.51
CA ALA A 217 -1.87 -8.78 0.16
C ALA A 217 -0.49 -8.10 -0.04
N PHE A 218 0.07 -7.54 1.03
CA PHE A 218 1.23 -6.64 0.96
C PHE A 218 2.41 -7.25 0.22
N ASP A 219 2.89 -8.44 0.62
CA ASP A 219 4.09 -9.03 0.02
C ASP A 219 3.86 -9.45 -1.44
N ALA A 220 2.69 -9.98 -1.78
CA ALA A 220 2.35 -10.29 -3.15
C ALA A 220 2.37 -9.01 -4.03
N MET A 221 1.76 -7.92 -3.55
CA MET A 221 1.75 -6.64 -4.26
C MET A 221 3.16 -6.03 -4.36
N TYR A 222 3.90 -6.06 -3.25
CA TYR A 222 5.26 -5.52 -3.17
C TYR A 222 6.18 -6.22 -4.18
N TRP A 223 6.27 -7.54 -4.12
CA TRP A 223 7.20 -8.29 -4.96
C TRP A 223 6.82 -8.25 -6.44
N LYS A 224 5.51 -8.26 -6.74
CA LYS A 224 5.02 -8.30 -8.12
C LYS A 224 5.05 -6.93 -8.79
N PHE A 225 4.67 -5.86 -8.09
CA PHE A 225 4.42 -4.56 -8.72
C PHE A 225 5.37 -3.44 -8.28
N LEU A 226 5.99 -3.53 -7.11
CA LEU A 226 6.77 -2.42 -6.54
C LEU A 226 8.28 -2.66 -6.56
N ASP A 227 8.74 -3.86 -6.22
CA ASP A 227 10.16 -4.17 -6.00
C ASP A 227 11.06 -3.74 -7.17
N GLU A 228 10.76 -4.13 -8.40
CA GLU A 228 11.61 -3.79 -9.55
C GLU A 228 11.46 -2.33 -9.99
N ARG A 229 10.34 -1.68 -9.66
CA ARG A 229 10.20 -0.23 -9.88
C ARG A 229 11.07 0.55 -8.92
N PHE A 230 11.20 0.06 -7.70
CA PHE A 230 12.06 0.65 -6.67
C PHE A 230 13.54 0.38 -6.94
N PHE A 231 13.91 -0.85 -7.27
CA PHE A 231 15.30 -1.31 -7.22
C PHE A 231 15.85 -1.90 -8.53
N GLY A 232 15.04 -1.94 -9.59
CA GLY A 232 15.44 -2.47 -10.89
C GLY A 232 15.19 -3.98 -11.02
N ALA A 233 15.44 -4.50 -12.23
CA ALA A 233 15.18 -5.90 -12.56
C ALA A 233 15.90 -6.87 -11.62
N ARG A 234 15.22 -7.97 -11.27
CA ARG A 234 15.87 -9.14 -10.67
C ARG A 234 16.48 -10.00 -11.79
N GLY A 235 17.26 -11.00 -11.41
CA GLY A 235 17.65 -12.05 -12.36
C GLY A 235 16.44 -12.90 -12.76
N ASP A 236 16.44 -13.41 -14.00
CA ASP A 236 15.29 -14.10 -14.59
C ASP A 236 14.95 -15.45 -13.92
N ASP A 237 15.92 -16.10 -13.27
CA ASP A 237 15.78 -17.46 -12.70
C ASP A 237 15.42 -17.47 -11.20
N ILE A 238 14.91 -16.36 -10.65
CA ILE A 238 14.60 -16.28 -9.22
C ILE A 238 13.22 -16.88 -8.93
N VAL A 239 13.21 -18.04 -8.28
CA VAL A 239 11.99 -18.65 -7.75
C VAL A 239 11.30 -17.73 -6.74
N LYS A 240 9.96 -17.74 -6.70
CA LYS A 240 9.15 -16.86 -5.83
C LYS A 240 9.55 -16.91 -4.35
N SER A 241 9.92 -18.08 -3.83
CA SER A 241 10.39 -18.22 -2.43
C SER A 241 11.74 -17.55 -2.16
N GLY A 242 12.55 -17.30 -3.19
CA GLY A 242 13.90 -16.74 -3.08
C GLY A 242 14.01 -15.24 -3.32
N LEU A 243 12.90 -14.52 -3.51
CA LEU A 243 12.91 -13.10 -3.87
C LEU A 243 13.67 -12.23 -2.86
N TRP A 244 13.57 -12.54 -1.56
CA TRP A 244 14.27 -11.84 -0.48
C TRP A 244 15.79 -11.80 -0.68
N LYS A 245 16.37 -12.85 -1.27
CA LYS A 245 17.82 -12.95 -1.51
C LYS A 245 18.29 -11.86 -2.48
N THR A 246 17.42 -11.41 -3.37
CA THR A 246 17.74 -10.34 -4.34
C THR A 246 17.79 -8.95 -3.70
N ARG A 247 17.28 -8.78 -2.47
CA ARG A 247 17.14 -7.48 -1.78
C ARG A 247 17.66 -7.44 -0.36
N VAL A 248 18.08 -8.56 0.24
CA VAL A 248 18.60 -8.60 1.63
C VAL A 248 19.80 -7.69 1.86
N HIS A 249 20.59 -7.42 0.82
CA HIS A 249 21.70 -6.48 0.86
C HIS A 249 21.27 -5.02 1.09
N LEU A 250 19.99 -4.69 0.84
CA LEU A 250 19.43 -3.35 1.06
C LEU A 250 19.10 -3.07 2.53
N LEU A 251 19.03 -4.12 3.36
CA LEU A 251 18.85 -3.98 4.81
C LEU A 251 20.13 -3.41 5.45
N ASN A 252 20.03 -2.86 6.65
CA ASN A 252 21.18 -2.58 7.50
C ASN A 252 21.60 -3.84 8.30
N ASP A 253 22.71 -3.75 9.03
CA ASP A 253 23.22 -4.91 9.77
C ASP A 253 22.27 -5.35 10.88
N MET A 254 21.68 -4.42 11.64
CA MET A 254 20.71 -4.76 12.69
C MET A 254 19.47 -5.48 12.14
N GLU A 255 18.94 -4.99 11.01
CA GLU A 255 17.82 -5.60 10.29
C GLU A 255 18.15 -7.01 9.79
N ARG A 256 19.38 -7.24 9.33
CA ARG A 256 19.84 -8.58 8.89
C ARG A 256 20.00 -9.54 10.05
N GLU A 257 20.66 -9.10 11.12
CA GLU A 257 20.92 -9.94 12.30
C GLU A 257 19.62 -10.33 13.02
N ALA A 258 18.62 -9.44 13.06
CA ALA A 258 17.31 -9.74 13.64
C ALA A 258 16.47 -10.73 12.81
N MET A 259 16.77 -10.91 11.51
CA MET A 259 15.95 -11.73 10.61
C MET A 259 15.96 -13.21 11.00
N LYS A 260 17.15 -13.78 11.28
CA LYS A 260 17.27 -15.21 11.62
C LYS A 260 16.48 -15.58 12.89
N PRO A 261 16.69 -14.95 14.06
CA PRO A 261 15.93 -15.28 15.26
C PRO A 261 14.44 -14.99 15.10
N PHE A 262 14.07 -13.96 14.32
CA PHE A 262 12.68 -13.70 14.00
C PHE A 262 12.04 -14.87 13.24
N VAL A 263 12.69 -15.38 12.20
CA VAL A 263 12.18 -16.50 11.37
C VAL A 263 12.08 -17.78 12.17
N GLU A 264 13.11 -18.12 12.96
CA GLU A 264 13.13 -19.30 13.83
C GLU A 264 11.93 -19.27 14.79
N ARG A 265 11.76 -18.16 15.53
CA ARG A 265 10.62 -17.99 16.43
C ARG A 265 9.29 -18.05 15.69
N LYS A 266 9.20 -17.45 14.49
CA LYS A 266 7.97 -17.47 13.70
C LYS A 266 7.58 -18.87 13.24
N MET A 267 8.55 -19.75 12.99
CA MET A 267 8.29 -21.13 12.61
C MET A 267 7.78 -21.98 13.78
N GLU A 268 8.17 -21.64 15.01
CA GLU A 268 7.73 -22.29 16.25
C GLU A 268 6.32 -21.81 16.68
N GLU A 269 6.05 -20.51 16.55
CA GLU A 269 4.82 -19.86 17.01
C GLU A 269 3.63 -20.05 16.03
N ARG A 270 3.24 -21.30 15.81
CA ARG A 270 2.10 -21.67 14.95
C ARG A 270 0.73 -21.65 15.66
N ARG A 271 0.66 -21.09 16.86
CA ARG A 271 -0.57 -21.05 17.68
C ARG A 271 -0.91 -19.62 18.05
N ILE A 272 -2.20 -19.35 18.21
CA ILE A 272 -2.70 -18.08 18.72
C ILE A 272 -2.22 -17.93 20.17
N VAL A 273 -1.55 -16.81 20.45
CA VAL A 273 -1.08 -16.41 21.78
C VAL A 273 -1.83 -15.15 22.19
N ASP A 274 -2.35 -15.12 23.41
CA ASP A 274 -2.82 -13.89 24.05
C ASP A 274 -1.61 -13.16 24.63
N TRP A 275 -1.32 -11.99 24.08
CA TRP A 275 -0.13 -11.22 24.43
C TRP A 275 -0.41 -10.27 25.61
N ASP A 276 0.46 -10.29 26.61
CA ASP A 276 0.53 -9.18 27.57
C ASP A 276 0.89 -7.88 26.82
N PRO A 277 0.20 -6.74 27.09
CA PRO A 277 0.46 -5.49 26.40
C PRO A 277 1.91 -4.98 26.46
N LYS A 278 2.65 -5.24 27.54
CA LYS A 278 4.06 -4.83 27.66
C LYS A 278 4.95 -5.74 26.84
N GLU A 279 4.74 -7.05 26.91
CA GLU A 279 5.48 -8.03 26.10
C GLU A 279 5.25 -7.80 24.60
N ALA A 280 4.01 -7.52 24.19
CA ALA A 280 3.68 -7.16 22.80
C ALA A 280 4.46 -5.92 22.35
N LYS A 281 4.52 -4.87 23.18
CA LYS A 281 5.25 -3.65 22.84
C LYS A 281 6.75 -3.88 22.75
N GLN A 282 7.32 -4.63 23.69
CA GLN A 282 8.73 -5.01 23.67
C GLN A 282 9.04 -5.77 22.38
N ARG A 283 8.28 -6.83 22.10
CA ARG A 283 8.45 -7.62 20.87
C ARG A 283 8.29 -6.79 19.61
N TYR A 284 7.33 -5.88 19.59
CA TYR A 284 7.13 -4.99 18.45
C TYR A 284 8.36 -4.11 18.21
N SER A 285 8.94 -3.55 19.27
CA SER A 285 10.12 -2.69 19.18
C SER A 285 11.38 -3.40 18.69
N GLU A 286 11.50 -4.72 18.88
CA GLU A 286 12.64 -5.53 18.40
C GLU A 286 12.84 -5.45 16.87
N LEU A 287 11.77 -5.13 16.12
CA LEU A 287 11.80 -5.03 14.66
C LEU A 287 11.55 -3.61 14.12
N LEU A 288 11.46 -2.61 15.00
CA LEU A 288 11.32 -1.20 14.64
C LEU A 288 12.67 -0.49 14.78
N PHE A 289 13.55 -0.70 13.81
CA PHE A 289 14.88 -0.09 13.79
C PHE A 289 14.82 1.43 13.58
N ASP A 290 15.77 2.16 14.15
CA ASP A 290 15.90 3.61 13.94
C ASP A 290 16.69 3.97 12.68
#